data_AF-A0A2K0VU09-F1
#
_entry.id   AF-A0A2K0VU09-F1
#
_cell.length_a   1.000
_cell.length_b   1.000
_cell.length_c   1.000
_cell.angle_alpha   90.00
_cell.angle_beta   90.00
_cell.angle_gamma   90.00
#
_symmetry.space_group_name_H-M   'P 1'
#
loop_
_entity.id
_entity.type
_entity.pdbx_description
1 polymer ?
#
loop_
_entity_poly.entity_id
_entity_poly.type
_entity_poly.pdbx_seq_one_letter_code
_entity_poly.pdbx_strand_id
1 'polypeptide(L)'
;MWAWNTKSPFKWVTMVGEFNVDKQSMAKIKCPVFVASGQDDMTAPEQPEEMARAFGKQAHYFLFKTELGSGVHCAIGAEKQLAQETLGWLEEVFDKVSK
;
A
#
# COMPACT_ATOMS: atom_id res chain seq x y z
N MET A 1 17.94 -2.52 15.97
CA MET A 1 19.37 -2.89 16.00
C MET A 1 19.66 -4.28 15.43
N TRP A 2 18.99 -5.35 15.90
CA TRP A 2 19.17 -6.75 15.45
C TRP A 2 19.14 -6.97 13.94
N ALA A 3 18.15 -6.40 13.21
CA ALA A 3 18.01 -6.57 11.76
C ALA A 3 19.23 -6.09 10.94
N TRP A 4 20.08 -5.23 11.53
CA TRP A 4 21.33 -4.76 10.92
C TRP A 4 22.56 -5.08 11.77
N ASN A 5 22.42 -5.96 12.78
CA ASN A 5 23.47 -6.33 13.73
C ASN A 5 24.30 -5.11 14.25
N THR A 6 23.63 -4.00 14.53
CA THR A 6 24.27 -2.76 15.01
C THR A 6 24.00 -2.57 16.50
N LYS A 7 24.94 -2.00 17.25
CA LYS A 7 24.72 -1.53 18.64
C LYS A 7 24.54 -0.01 18.75
N SER A 8 24.61 0.70 17.63
CA SER A 8 24.42 2.16 17.58
C SER A 8 22.97 2.52 17.27
N PRO A 9 22.27 3.25 18.16
CA PRO A 9 20.92 3.75 17.91
C PRO A 9 20.85 4.72 16.74
N PHE A 10 21.84 5.61 16.61
CA PHE A 10 21.94 6.54 15.48
C PHE A 10 22.00 5.78 14.16
N LYS A 11 22.91 4.81 14.05
CA LYS A 11 23.05 4.00 12.84
C LYS A 11 21.76 3.24 12.54
N TRP A 12 21.11 2.70 13.57
CA TRP A 12 19.84 2.01 13.39
C TRP A 12 18.75 2.91 12.82
N VAL A 13 18.57 4.13 13.34
CA VAL A 13 17.59 5.09 12.80
C VAL A 13 17.93 5.48 11.36
N THR A 14 19.21 5.71 11.04
CA THR A 14 19.64 6.01 9.66
C THR A 14 19.28 4.87 8.70
N MET A 15 19.51 3.62 9.11
CA MET A 15 19.24 2.45 8.26
C MET A 15 17.74 2.12 8.12
N VAL A 16 16.90 2.48 9.10
CA VAL A 16 15.44 2.34 8.96
C VAL A 16 14.93 3.14 7.75
N GLY A 17 15.57 4.28 7.43
CA GLY A 17 15.24 5.06 6.24
C GLY A 17 15.47 4.34 4.91
N GLU A 18 16.25 3.25 4.88
CA GLU A 18 16.46 2.43 3.68
C GLU A 18 15.17 1.70 3.24
N PHE A 19 14.19 1.54 4.13
CA PHE A 19 12.89 0.96 3.82
C PHE A 19 11.88 1.94 3.24
N ASN A 20 12.21 3.24 3.20
CA ASN A 20 11.32 4.22 2.60
C ASN A 20 11.18 3.94 1.11
N VAL A 21 9.93 3.88 0.64
CA VAL A 21 9.62 3.76 -0.78
C VAL A 21 9.80 5.14 -1.41
N ASP A 22 11.02 5.42 -1.85
CA ASP A 22 11.37 6.69 -2.48
C ASP A 22 11.07 6.72 -3.98
N LYS A 23 11.22 7.89 -4.60
CA LYS A 23 10.99 8.07 -6.05
C LYS A 23 11.84 7.12 -6.90
N GLN A 24 13.06 6.82 -6.49
CA GLN A 24 13.94 5.92 -7.24
C GLN A 24 13.45 4.48 -7.19
N SER A 25 12.96 4.03 -6.05
CA SER A 25 12.38 2.70 -5.84
C SER A 25 11.05 2.58 -6.57
N MET A 26 10.18 3.59 -6.47
CA MET A 26 8.90 3.64 -7.19
C MET A 26 9.09 3.59 -8.70
N ALA A 27 10.10 4.28 -9.25
CA ALA A 27 10.38 4.28 -10.68
C ALA A 27 10.74 2.90 -11.23
N LYS A 28 11.14 1.94 -10.39
CA LYS A 28 11.44 0.55 -10.79
C LYS A 28 10.19 -0.33 -10.88
N ILE A 29 9.08 0.09 -10.27
CA ILE A 29 7.81 -0.65 -10.33
C ILE A 29 7.12 -0.32 -11.64
N LYS A 30 7.02 -1.31 -12.54
CA LYS A 30 6.48 -1.13 -13.91
C LYS A 30 5.09 -1.72 -14.12
N CYS A 31 4.56 -2.45 -13.13
CA CYS A 31 3.25 -3.07 -13.18
C CYS A 31 2.15 -2.13 -12.66
N PRO A 32 0.87 -2.35 -13.00
CA PRO A 32 -0.25 -1.71 -12.32
C PRO A 32 -0.18 -1.91 -10.81
N VAL A 33 -0.55 -0.88 -10.04
CA VAL A 33 -0.47 -0.90 -8.57
C VAL A 33 -1.86 -0.66 -7.98
N PHE A 34 -2.27 -1.51 -7.04
CA PHE A 34 -3.45 -1.26 -6.22
C PHE A 34 -2.99 -0.64 -4.89
N VAL A 35 -3.57 0.49 -4.52
CA VAL A 35 -3.28 1.19 -3.27
C VAL A 35 -4.60 1.36 -2.53
N ALA A 36 -4.64 0.94 -1.27
CA ALA A 36 -5.85 1.02 -0.46
C ALA A 36 -5.62 1.73 0.87
N SER A 37 -6.66 2.44 1.31
CA SER A 37 -6.78 3.03 2.64
C SER A 37 -7.97 2.46 3.38
N GLY A 38 -7.85 2.28 4.69
CA GLY A 38 -8.99 2.16 5.59
C GLY A 38 -9.34 3.55 6.15
N GLN A 39 -10.61 3.94 6.09
CA GLN A 39 -11.05 5.27 6.54
C GLN A 39 -10.69 5.61 7.99
N ASP A 40 -10.64 4.62 8.88
CA ASP A 40 -10.25 4.76 10.29
C ASP A 40 -8.94 4.03 10.61
N ASP A 41 -8.11 3.69 9.60
CA ASP A 41 -6.79 3.11 9.83
C ASP A 41 -5.79 4.19 10.28
N MET A 42 -5.47 4.17 11.57
CA MET A 42 -4.53 5.10 12.19
C MET A 42 -3.07 4.60 12.21
N THR A 43 -2.78 3.44 11.59
CA THR A 43 -1.45 2.81 11.66
C THR A 43 -0.41 3.54 10.81
N ALA A 44 -0.83 4.05 9.65
CA ALA A 44 0.01 4.76 8.70
C ALA A 44 -0.80 5.88 8.02
N PRO A 45 -1.24 6.90 8.78
CA PRO A 45 -2.16 7.91 8.28
C PRO A 45 -1.56 8.64 7.07
N GLU A 46 -2.38 8.90 6.06
CA GLU A 46 -2.08 9.62 4.81
C GLU A 46 -1.05 8.95 3.87
N GLN A 47 -0.32 7.93 4.33
CA GLN A 47 0.70 7.27 3.52
C GLN A 47 0.14 6.59 2.27
N PRO A 48 -0.99 5.85 2.31
CA PRO A 48 -1.53 5.24 1.09
C PRO A 48 -1.98 6.30 0.08
N GLU A 49 -2.55 7.42 0.52
CA GLU A 49 -2.94 8.51 -0.38
C GLU A 49 -1.72 9.20 -0.99
N GLU A 50 -0.63 9.39 -0.22
CA GLU A 50 0.64 9.88 -0.75
C GLU A 50 1.21 8.93 -1.81
N MET A 51 1.20 7.63 -1.53
CA MET A 51 1.64 6.60 -2.48
C MET A 51 0.80 6.58 -3.76
N ALA A 52 -0.52 6.65 -3.64
CA ALA A 52 -1.43 6.71 -4.79
C ALA A 52 -1.16 7.95 -5.64
N ARG A 53 -0.98 9.13 -5.02
CA ARG A 53 -0.60 10.37 -5.72
C ARG A 53 0.75 10.24 -6.41
N ALA A 54 1.73 9.63 -5.75
CA ALA A 54 3.09 9.47 -6.29
C ALA A 54 3.13 8.52 -7.50
N PHE A 55 2.33 7.46 -7.51
CA PHE A 55 2.17 6.59 -8.68
C PHE A 55 1.28 7.19 -9.78
N GLY A 56 0.40 8.14 -9.43
CA GLY A 56 -0.49 8.80 -10.36
C GLY A 56 -1.37 7.81 -11.13
N LYS A 57 -1.35 7.88 -12.47
CA LYS A 57 -2.18 7.01 -13.33
C LYS A 57 -1.86 5.52 -13.25
N GLN A 58 -0.70 5.14 -12.69
CA GLN A 58 -0.33 3.74 -12.49
C GLN A 58 -1.07 3.11 -11.30
N ALA A 59 -1.54 3.93 -10.36
CA ALA A 59 -2.28 3.46 -9.20
C ALA A 59 -3.79 3.37 -9.48
N HIS A 60 -4.37 2.27 -9.03
CA HIS A 60 -5.78 2.17 -8.69
C HIS A 60 -5.91 2.42 -7.18
N TYR A 61 -6.56 3.51 -6.80
CA TYR A 61 -6.78 3.85 -5.39
C TYR A 61 -8.17 3.45 -4.94
N PHE A 62 -8.27 2.79 -3.79
CA PHE A 62 -9.53 2.40 -3.17
C PHE A 62 -9.59 2.79 -1.68
N LEU A 63 -10.71 3.39 -1.26
CA LEU A 63 -10.96 3.71 0.15
C LEU A 63 -12.00 2.75 0.73
N PHE A 64 -11.57 1.88 1.63
CA PHE A 64 -12.46 1.07 2.45
C PHE A 64 -13.13 1.95 3.50
N LYS A 65 -14.47 1.95 3.51
CA LYS A 65 -15.25 2.84 4.36
C LYS A 65 -15.64 2.16 5.67
N THR A 66 -15.59 2.91 6.76
CA THR A 66 -16.01 2.43 8.09
C THR A 66 -17.48 2.07 8.11
N GLU A 67 -18.34 2.81 7.41
CA GLU A 67 -19.79 2.53 7.35
C GLU A 67 -20.10 1.12 6.80
N LEU A 68 -19.18 0.53 6.04
CA LEU A 68 -19.29 -0.81 5.47
C LEU A 68 -18.58 -1.89 6.30
N GLY A 69 -17.99 -1.52 7.45
CA GLY A 69 -17.23 -2.41 8.31
C GLY A 69 -15.80 -2.71 7.85
N SER A 70 -15.31 -2.05 6.79
CA SER A 70 -13.99 -2.32 6.20
C SER A 70 -12.94 -1.23 6.46
N GLY A 71 -13.29 -0.15 7.15
CA GLY A 71 -12.42 1.01 7.32
C GLY A 71 -11.21 0.83 8.25
N VAL A 72 -11.04 -0.33 8.91
CA VAL A 72 -9.95 -0.57 9.86
C VAL A 72 -8.68 -1.08 9.17
N HIS A 73 -7.60 -1.23 9.95
CA HIS A 73 -6.31 -1.70 9.44
C HIS A 73 -6.44 -2.98 8.61
N CYS A 74 -5.91 -2.93 7.39
CA CYS A 74 -5.98 -4.01 6.40
C CYS A 74 -7.41 -4.51 6.06
N ALA A 75 -8.45 -3.71 6.33
CA ALA A 75 -9.85 -4.13 6.23
C ALA A 75 -10.15 -5.42 7.02
N ILE A 76 -9.48 -5.62 8.17
CA ILE A 76 -9.69 -6.78 9.04
C ILE A 76 -11.17 -6.90 9.45
N GLY A 77 -11.72 -8.11 9.33
CA GLY A 77 -13.15 -8.38 9.58
C GLY A 77 -14.06 -8.15 8.37
N ALA A 78 -13.51 -7.62 7.27
CA ALA A 78 -14.21 -7.39 6.01
C ALA A 78 -13.52 -8.11 4.83
N GLU A 79 -12.97 -9.30 5.06
CA GLU A 79 -12.14 -10.04 4.10
C GLU A 79 -12.87 -10.34 2.79
N LYS A 80 -14.20 -10.52 2.84
CA LYS A 80 -15.03 -10.71 1.65
C LYS A 80 -15.03 -9.47 0.75
N GLN A 81 -15.15 -8.28 1.34
CA GLN A 81 -15.11 -7.02 0.60
C GLN A 81 -13.69 -6.77 0.08
N LEU A 82 -12.67 -6.99 0.89
CA LEU A 82 -11.27 -6.92 0.45
C LEU A 82 -11.02 -7.82 -0.76
N ALA A 83 -11.49 -9.07 -0.72
CA ALA A 83 -11.36 -10.00 -1.83
C ALA A 83 -12.13 -9.52 -3.07
N GLN A 84 -13.36 -9.02 -2.91
CA GLN A 84 -14.14 -8.50 -4.04
C GLN A 84 -13.41 -7.36 -4.76
N GLU A 85 -12.92 -6.37 -4.02
CA GLU A 85 -12.27 -5.19 -4.61
C GLU A 85 -10.92 -5.54 -5.24
N THR A 86 -10.10 -6.34 -4.55
CA THR A 86 -8.75 -6.68 -5.04
C THR A 86 -8.76 -7.70 -6.17
N LEU A 87 -9.60 -8.74 -6.10
CA LEU A 87 -9.69 -9.74 -7.16
C LEU A 87 -10.42 -9.21 -8.39
N GLY A 88 -11.46 -8.38 -8.20
CA GLY A 88 -12.14 -7.71 -9.31
C GLY A 88 -11.18 -6.77 -10.05
N TRP A 89 -10.37 -6.00 -9.33
CA TRP A 89 -9.32 -5.20 -9.95
C TRP A 89 -8.28 -6.05 -10.70
N LEU A 90 -7.85 -7.18 -10.14
CA LEU A 90 -6.89 -8.08 -10.79
C LEU A 90 -7.45 -8.67 -12.09
N GLU A 91 -8.73 -9.04 -12.12
CA GLU A 91 -9.41 -9.48 -13.34
C GLU A 91 -9.30 -8.44 -14.45
N GLU A 92 -9.64 -7.18 -14.16
CA GLU A 92 -9.50 -6.08 -15.14
C GLU A 92 -8.06 -5.88 -15.63
N VAL A 93 -7.07 -6.08 -14.76
CA VAL A 93 -5.66 -5.98 -15.10
C VAL A 93 -5.27 -7.11 -16.06
N PHE A 94 -5.68 -8.35 -15.79
CA PHE A 94 -5.34 -9.50 -16.64
C PHE A 94 -6.08 -9.52 -17.97
N ASP A 95 -7.30 -9.01 -18.02
CA ASP A 95 -8.07 -8.86 -19.26
C ASP A 95 -7.41 -7.89 -20.26
N LYS A 96 -6.68 -6.88 -19.76
CA LYS A 96 -5.93 -5.93 -20.61
C LYS A 96 -4.65 -6.53 -21.18
N VAL A 97 -4.10 -7.56 -20.54
CA VAL A 97 -2.86 -8.23 -20.97
C VAL A 97 -3.16 -9.43 -21.88
N SER A 98 -4.34 -10.03 -21.74
CA SER A 98 -4.75 -11.23 -22.50
C SER A 98 -5.32 -10.91 -23.90
N LYS A 99 -5.33 -9.64 -24.30
CA LYS A 99 -5.76 -9.14 -25.61
C LYS A 99 -4.56 -8.61 -26.39
#